data_AF-A0A6P1Z9J2-F1
#
_entry.id   AF-A0A6P1Z9J2-F1
#
_cell.length_a   1.000
_cell.length_b   1.000
_cell.length_c   1.000
_cell.angle_alpha   90.00
_cell.angle_beta   90.00
_cell.angle_gamma   90.00
#
_symmetry.space_group_name_H-M   'P 1'
#
loop_
_entity.id
_entity.type
_entity.pdbx_description
1 polymer ?
#
loop_
_entity_poly.entity_id
_entity_poly.type
_entity_poly.pdbx_seq_one_letter_code
_entity_poly.pdbx_strand_id
1 'polypeptide(L)' 'MSIEDAFISAFAEVKCSSRLILLCNNKLIAVQDPHGFRPLALGRVGDSYVIASETCAVDLLEAEMLRAIEPGEMLVIED' A
#
# COMPACT_ATOMS: atom_id res chain seq x y z
N MET A 1 11.82 -10.31 -15.40
CA MET A 1 10.84 -10.34 -14.31
C MET A 1 10.80 -8.94 -13.75
N SER A 2 9.62 -8.31 -13.73
CA SER A 2 9.48 -6.98 -13.13
C SER A 2 9.61 -7.09 -11.59
N ILE A 3 9.81 -5.96 -10.90
CA ILE A 3 9.87 -5.98 -9.43
C ILE A 3 8.49 -6.33 -8.85
N GLU A 4 7.43 -5.92 -9.54
CA GLU A 4 6.04 -6.21 -9.23
C GLU A 4 5.75 -7.71 -9.32
N ASP A 5 6.18 -8.38 -10.41
CA ASP A 5 6.01 -9.83 -10.56
C ASP A 5 6.78 -10.60 -9.48
N ALA A 6 8.02 -10.19 -9.21
CA ALA A 6 8.86 -10.81 -8.19
C ALA A 6 8.24 -10.63 -6.80
N PHE A 7 7.68 -9.45 -6.54
CA PHE A 7 7.00 -9.14 -5.29
C PHE A 7 5.73 -9.98 -5.11
N ILE A 8 4.84 -10.03 -6.11
CA ILE A 8 3.61 -10.83 -6.04
C ILE A 8 3.95 -12.31 -5.83
N SER A 9 4.94 -12.84 -6.55
CA SER A 9 5.40 -14.23 -6.41
C SER A 9 5.87 -14.52 -4.97
N ALA A 10 6.67 -13.64 -4.39
CA ALA A 10 7.13 -13.79 -3.01
C ALA A 10 5.99 -13.60 -1.99
N PHE A 11 5.11 -12.63 -2.21
CA PHE A 11 4.00 -12.32 -1.31
C PHE A 11 2.96 -13.45 -1.27
N ALA A 12 2.75 -14.17 -2.38
CA ALA A 12 1.85 -15.32 -2.45
C ALA A 12 2.24 -16.48 -1.52
N GLU A 13 3.51 -16.58 -1.12
CA GLU A 13 3.99 -17.59 -0.16
C GLU A 13 3.68 -17.21 1.30
N VAL A 14 3.29 -15.95 1.57
CA VAL A 14 2.98 -15.47 2.92
C VAL A 14 1.59 -15.96 3.35
N LYS A 15 1.55 -16.93 4.27
CA LYS A 15 0.31 -17.52 4.79
C LYS A 15 -0.16 -16.87 6.09
N CYS A 16 -0.37 -15.57 6.07
CA CYS A 16 -1.00 -14.82 7.16
C CYS A 16 -1.59 -13.51 6.65
N SER A 17 -2.49 -12.90 7.43
CA SER A 17 -2.94 -11.54 7.10
C SER A 17 -1.76 -10.59 7.23
N SER A 18 -1.42 -9.94 6.11
CA SER A 18 -0.24 -9.12 5.96
C SER A 18 -0.52 -7.95 5.03
N ARG A 19 0.08 -6.81 5.37
CA ARG A 19 0.17 -5.62 4.53
C ARG A 19 1.61 -5.26 4.44
N LEU A 20 2.05 -4.89 3.25
CA LEU A 20 3.44 -4.54 3.04
C LEU A 20 3.54 -3.30 2.17
N ILE A 21 4.48 -2.45 2.52
CA ILE A 21 4.86 -1.28 1.75
C ILE A 21 6.35 -1.47 1.41
N LEU A 22 6.69 -1.46 0.13
CA LEU A 22 8.03 -1.66 -0.38
C LEU A 22 8.42 -0.44 -1.23
N LEU A 23 9.62 0.09 -0.99
CA LEU A 23 10.23 1.10 -1.86
C LEU A 23 11.41 0.46 -2.58
N CYS A 24 11.33 0.37 -3.91
CA CYS A 24 12.40 -0.22 -4.73
C CYS A 24 12.39 0.40 -6.13
N ASN A 25 13.56 0.69 -6.70
CA ASN A 25 13.71 1.23 -8.06
C ASN A 25 12.80 2.44 -8.37
N ASN A 26 12.73 3.40 -7.45
CA ASN A 26 11.83 4.58 -7.55
C ASN A 26 10.34 4.26 -7.59
N LYS A 27 9.93 3.05 -7.21
CA LYS A 27 8.52 2.66 -7.06
C LYS A 27 8.18 2.42 -5.61
N LEU A 28 7.07 3.02 -5.15
CA LEU A 28 6.44 2.69 -3.89
C LEU A 28 5.29 1.72 -4.15
N ILE A 29 5.44 0.49 -3.69
CA ILE A 29 4.47 -0.59 -3.85
C ILE A 29 3.78 -0.84 -2.51
N ALA A 30 2.46 -0.85 -2.49
CA ALA A 30 1.67 -1.22 -1.32
C ALA A 30 0.72 -2.36 -1.65
N VAL A 31 0.71 -3.40 -0.81
CA VAL A 31 -0.17 -4.56 -0.98
C VAL A 31 -0.95 -4.85 0.29
N GLN A 32 -2.21 -5.20 0.08
CA GLN A 32 -3.14 -5.68 1.08
C GLN A 32 -3.47 -7.15 0.79
N ASP A 33 -3.39 -8.02 1.81
CA ASP A 33 -3.74 -9.42 1.64
C ASP A 33 -5.24 -9.60 1.27
N PRO A 34 -5.60 -10.70 0.57
CA PRO A 34 -6.98 -10.93 0.14
C PRO A 34 -8.02 -11.05 1.26
N HIS A 35 -7.59 -11.32 2.50
CA HIS A 35 -8.51 -11.41 3.63
C HIS A 35 -8.83 -10.04 4.23
N GLY A 36 -8.02 -9.00 3.96
CA GLY A 36 -8.32 -7.63 4.34
C GLY A 36 -8.51 -7.41 5.84
N PHE A 37 -7.88 -8.23 6.68
CA PHE A 37 -8.23 -8.32 8.10
C PHE A 37 -7.89 -7.05 8.90
N ARG A 38 -6.91 -6.27 8.44
CA ARG A 38 -6.71 -4.91 8.96
C ARG A 38 -6.59 -3.91 7.82
N PRO A 39 -6.90 -2.63 8.05
CA PRO A 39 -6.99 -1.64 6.98
C PRO A 39 -5.61 -1.18 6.48
N LEU A 40 -5.64 -0.59 5.28
CA LEU A 40 -4.58 0.23 4.71
C LEU A 40 -5.25 1.41 4.00
N ALA A 41 -4.83 2.62 4.33
CA ALA A 41 -5.41 3.88 3.88
C ALA A 41 -4.47 4.53 2.87
N LEU A 42 -5.05 5.11 1.82
CA LEU A 42 -4.38 5.96 0.85
C LEU A 42 -4.87 7.41 1.01
N GLY A 43 -3.93 8.33 1.19
CA GLY A 43 -4.16 9.76 1.22
C GLY A 43 -3.19 10.53 0.32
N ARG A 44 -3.32 11.86 0.28
CA ARG A 44 -2.50 12.75 -0.55
C ARG A 44 -2.21 14.08 0.16
N VAL A 45 -0.95 14.52 0.08
CA VAL A 45 -0.49 15.85 0.54
C VAL A 45 0.18 16.54 -0.63
N GLY A 46 -0.45 17.60 -1.16
CA GLY A 46 0.01 18.23 -2.40
C GLY A 46 0.06 17.22 -3.54
N ASP A 47 1.25 16.97 -4.10
CA ASP A 47 1.47 15.98 -5.16
C ASP A 47 2.03 14.64 -4.66
N SER A 48 2.22 14.49 -3.34
CA SER A 48 2.74 13.27 -2.73
C SER A 48 1.62 12.37 -2.21
N TYR A 49 1.77 11.06 -2.41
CA TYR A 49 0.88 10.05 -1.84
C TYR A 49 1.31 9.63 -0.44
N VAL A 50 0.34 9.36 0.43
CA VAL A 50 0.53 8.86 1.79
C VAL A 50 -0.16 7.51 1.91
N ILE A 51 0.56 6.49 2.38
CA ILE A 51 -0.01 5.18 2.69
C ILE A 51 0.20 4.89 4.17
N ALA A 52 -0.86 4.56 4.88
CA ALA A 52 -0.82 4.33 6.33
C ALA A 52 -1.74 3.19 6.75
N SER A 53 -1.44 2.54 7.88
CA SER A 53 -2.33 1.50 8.43
C SER A 53 -3.62 2.08 9.01
N GLU A 54 -3.63 3.37 9.37
CA GLU A 54 -4.76 4.05 9.99
C GLU A 54 -4.91 5.46 9.42
N THR A 55 -6.15 5.96 9.35
CA THR A 55 -6.45 7.31 8.84
C THR A 55 -5.93 8.41 9.76
N CYS A 56 -5.72 8.12 11.05
CA CYS A 56 -5.18 9.11 11.99
C CYS A 56 -3.80 9.65 11.57
N ALA A 57 -2.98 8.83 10.89
CA ALA A 57 -1.70 9.26 10.35
C ALA A 57 -1.85 10.16 9.11
N VAL A 58 -2.90 9.92 8.32
CA VAL A 58 -3.26 10.76 7.16
C VAL A 58 -3.75 12.13 7.68
N ASP A 59 -4.63 12.11 8.69
CA ASP A 59 -5.18 13.32 9.32
C ASP A 59 -4.08 14.16 9.98
N LEU A 60 -3.11 13.54 10.67
CA LEU A 60 -1.99 14.23 11.31
C LEU A 60 -1.10 14.99 10.32
N LEU A 61 -1.03 14.52 9.07
CA LEU A 61 -0.29 15.16 7.99
C LEU A 61 -1.11 16.21 7.24
N GLU A 62 -2.33 16.51 7.71
CA GLU A 62 -3.31 17.36 7.02
C GLU A 62 -3.54 16.94 5.56
N ALA A 63 -3.45 15.63 5.31
CA ALA A 63 -3.60 15.02 4.00
C ALA A 63 -5.07 14.82 3.64
N GLU A 64 -5.39 14.88 2.35
CA GLU A 64 -6.69 14.45 1.83
C GLU A 64 -6.77 12.93 1.91
N MET A 65 -7.77 12.41 2.63
CA MET A 65 -8.07 10.98 2.63
C MET A 65 -8.74 10.59 1.32
N LEU A 66 -8.06 9.80 0.48
CA LEU A 66 -8.58 9.41 -0.84
C LEU A 66 -9.50 8.18 -0.73
N ARG A 67 -8.99 7.06 -0.23
CA ARG A 67 -9.74 5.81 -0.04
C ARG A 67 -8.96 4.77 0.76
N ALA A 68 -9.65 3.72 1.20
CA ALA A 68 -8.99 2.49 1.64
C ALA A 68 -8.44 1.70 0.44
N ILE A 69 -7.35 0.98 0.66
CA ILE A 69 -6.81 -0.03 -0.27
C ILE A 69 -7.58 -1.33 -0.05
N GLU A 70 -8.10 -1.89 -1.14
CA GLU A 70 -9.01 -3.04 -1.12
C GLU A 70 -8.27 -4.36 -0.81
N PRO A 71 -8.97 -5.35 -0.23
CA PRO A 71 -8.40 -6.69 -0.04
C PRO A 71 -7.86 -7.29 -1.34
N GLY A 72 -6.59 -7.70 -1.34
CA GLY A 72 -5.92 -8.25 -2.52
C GLY A 72 -5.40 -7.20 -3.51
N GLU A 73 -5.59 -5.92 -3.25
CA GLU A 73 -5.10 -4.84 -4.11
C GLU A 73 -3.59 -4.64 -3.97
N MET A 74 -2.92 -4.43 -5.11
CA MET A 74 -1.57 -3.89 -5.20
C MET A 74 -1.59 -2.52 -5.84
N LEU A 75 -1.13 -1.52 -5.10
CA LEU A 75 -0.95 -0.15 -5.55
C LEU A 75 0.53 0.10 -5.86
N VAL A 76 0.83 0.68 -7.02
CA VAL A 76 2.18 1.07 -7.42
C VAL A 76 2.18 2.57 -7.71
N ILE A 77 3.05 3.30 -7.03
CA ILE A 77 3.26 4.74 -7.21
C ILE A 77 4.67 4.95 -7.76
N GLU A 78 4.77 5.71 -8.83
CA GLU A 78 6.01 6.13 -9.51
C GLU A 78 5.83 7.56 -10.06
N ASP A 79 6.94 8.23 -10.40
CA ASP A 79 6.97 9.61 -10.93
C ASP A 79 6.41 9.73 -12.35
#